data_AF-A0A1E3GTP0-F1
#
_entry.id   AF-A0A1E3GTP0-F1
#
_cell.length_a   1.000
_cell.length_b   1.000
_cell.length_c   1.000
_cell.angle_alpha   90.00
_cell.angle_beta   90.00
_cell.angle_gamma   90.00
#
_symmetry.space_group_name_H-M   'P 1'
#
loop_
_entity.id
_entity.type
_entity.pdbx_description
1 polymer ?
#
loop_
_entity_poly.entity_id
_entity_poly.type
_entity_poly.pdbx_seq_one_letter_code
_entity_poly.pdbx_strand_id
1 'polypeptide(L)'
;MAQQIVQLQLSGMRCAACANTIEKALKKTPSVKSVQVNYANEKATLRGDNLDAASLVKVVEKAGYAAVLIDIEQPQTDTNQQLQQKQFYKFIAAAILSLPLLYSMVGHFNWTSGIPVPDLLMNAWFQMALATPVQFIIGWQFYRGSYFALKNRSANMDVLVALGTSAAYFYSVWLTFKFGAMAAHDGLYFETSAVLITLILLGKWFEARAKGHTSDAIKKLLKLQPQQALRESADGKTQLVSVKDLQHGDIVQIKPGQQIPVDGVIVEGQSAVDESMLTGESMPVEKSLNDKVVGATFNQNGFLRVRATHLGEEAALARIVRVVEQAQGSKAPIQRLADKVSGIFVPVVVGIAIITFILWWFWFSLVILEKHWKPWWPYW
;
A
#
# COMPACT_ATOMS: atom_id res chain seq x y z
N MET A 1 -1.21 18.48 -29.89
CA MET A 1 -1.81 18.74 -28.55
C MET A 1 -0.90 18.11 -27.52
N ALA A 2 -0.49 18.87 -26.50
CA ALA A 2 0.48 18.42 -25.50
C ALA A 2 -0.10 17.26 -24.67
N GLN A 3 0.63 16.14 -24.58
CA GLN A 3 0.24 15.01 -23.72
C GLN A 3 0.36 15.45 -22.27
N GLN A 4 -0.77 15.48 -21.55
CA GLN A 4 -0.77 15.77 -20.12
C GLN A 4 -0.40 14.51 -19.34
N ILE A 5 0.45 14.66 -18.32
CA ILE A 5 0.81 13.60 -17.39
C ILE A 5 0.17 13.94 -16.05
N VAL A 6 -0.68 13.05 -15.53
CA VAL A 6 -1.27 13.18 -14.20
C VAL A 6 -0.80 12.01 -13.33
N GLN A 7 -0.38 12.31 -12.11
CA GLN A 7 0.04 11.32 -11.14
C GLN A 7 -0.90 11.31 -9.93
N LEU A 8 -1.34 10.12 -9.55
CA LEU A 8 -2.22 9.91 -8.40
C LEU A 8 -1.51 9.06 -7.36
N GLN A 9 -1.55 9.49 -6.10
CA GLN A 9 -1.20 8.66 -4.96
C GLN A 9 -2.41 7.80 -4.66
N LEU A 10 -2.24 6.50 -4.77
CA LEU A 10 -3.25 5.52 -4.46
C LEU A 10 -3.10 5.09 -3.00
N SER A 11 -4.18 4.59 -2.42
CA SER A 11 -4.19 4.07 -1.05
C SER A 11 -5.21 2.96 -0.91
N GLY A 12 -4.86 1.97 -0.08
CA GLY A 12 -5.70 0.78 0.14
C GLY A 12 -5.50 -0.33 -0.90
N MET A 13 -4.52 -0.20 -1.80
CA MET A 13 -4.08 -1.31 -2.63
C MET A 13 -3.29 -2.30 -1.79
N ARG A 14 -3.61 -3.59 -1.90
CA ARG A 14 -2.97 -4.63 -1.09
C ARG A 14 -2.25 -5.67 -1.90
N CYS A 15 -2.58 -5.78 -3.18
CA CYS A 15 -1.97 -6.76 -4.04
C CYS A 15 -1.90 -6.26 -5.49
N ALA A 16 -1.21 -7.00 -6.35
CA ALA A 16 -1.07 -6.67 -7.75
C ALA A 16 -2.42 -6.78 -8.50
N ALA A 17 -3.33 -7.63 -8.03
CA ALA A 17 -4.69 -7.69 -8.56
C ALA A 17 -5.46 -6.36 -8.33
N CYS A 18 -5.23 -5.67 -7.21
CA CYS A 18 -5.78 -4.33 -6.97
C CYS A 18 -5.28 -3.33 -8.01
N ALA A 19 -3.97 -3.32 -8.29
CA ALA A 19 -3.37 -2.44 -9.28
C ALA A 19 -3.91 -2.71 -10.69
N ASN A 20 -4.01 -3.97 -11.10
CA ASN A 20 -4.62 -4.34 -12.39
C ASN A 20 -6.09 -3.90 -12.49
N THR A 21 -6.83 -3.96 -11.38
CA THR A 21 -8.23 -3.53 -11.32
C THR A 21 -8.35 -2.03 -11.54
N ILE A 22 -7.51 -1.25 -10.86
CA ILE A 22 -7.44 0.21 -11.02
C ILE A 22 -6.97 0.57 -12.44
N GLU A 23 -5.96 -0.12 -12.97
CA GLU A 23 -5.45 0.10 -14.32
C GLU A 23 -6.55 -0.13 -15.37
N LYS A 24 -7.31 -1.23 -15.26
CA LYS A 24 -8.45 -1.53 -16.13
C LYS A 24 -9.57 -0.49 -15.98
N ALA A 25 -9.83 0.00 -14.77
CA ALA A 25 -10.86 1.01 -14.53
C ALA A 25 -10.46 2.36 -15.17
N LEU A 26 -9.23 2.80 -14.93
CA LEU A 26 -8.70 4.07 -15.46
C LEU A 26 -8.57 4.03 -16.99
N LYS A 27 -8.16 2.90 -17.58
CA LYS A 27 -8.02 2.72 -19.03
C LYS A 27 -9.36 2.78 -19.79
N LYS A 28 -10.49 2.58 -19.11
CA LYS A 28 -11.84 2.75 -19.70
C LYS A 28 -12.27 4.22 -19.81
N THR A 29 -11.50 5.15 -19.25
CA THR A 29 -11.80 6.58 -19.32
C THR A 29 -11.38 7.13 -20.69
N PRO A 30 -12.26 7.77 -21.48
CA PRO A 30 -11.96 8.19 -22.86
C PRO A 30 -10.75 9.13 -22.98
N SER A 31 -10.53 9.99 -21.98
CA SER A 31 -9.43 10.96 -21.95
C SER A 31 -8.05 10.32 -21.75
N VAL A 32 -7.98 9.03 -21.39
CA VAL A 32 -6.75 8.35 -20.97
C VAL A 32 -6.19 7.49 -22.11
N LYS A 33 -4.98 7.82 -22.59
CA LYS A 33 -4.28 7.05 -23.64
C LYS A 33 -3.43 5.91 -23.07
N SER A 34 -2.75 6.17 -21.95
CA SER A 34 -1.94 5.16 -21.27
C SER A 34 -2.06 5.28 -19.76
N VAL A 35 -2.12 4.15 -19.08
CA VAL A 35 -2.11 4.04 -17.61
C VAL A 35 -0.99 3.11 -17.22
N GLN A 36 -0.23 3.52 -16.22
CA GLN A 36 0.70 2.63 -15.53
C GLN A 36 0.44 2.75 -14.03
N VAL A 37 -0.06 1.66 -13.43
CA VAL A 37 -0.26 1.59 -11.98
C VAL A 37 0.89 0.82 -11.38
N ASN A 38 1.61 1.47 -10.49
CA ASN A 38 2.67 0.85 -9.73
C ASN A 38 2.18 0.59 -8.30
N TYR A 39 2.03 -0.69 -8.01
CA TYR A 39 1.64 -1.17 -6.69
C TYR A 39 2.73 -0.93 -5.63
N ALA A 40 4.02 -1.05 -5.98
CA ALA A 40 5.11 -1.02 -5.02
C ALA A 40 5.26 0.35 -4.34
N ASN A 41 5.02 1.43 -5.08
CA ASN A 41 5.07 2.80 -4.55
C ASN A 41 3.67 3.43 -4.41
N GLU A 42 2.61 2.64 -4.61
CA GLU A 42 1.22 3.08 -4.64
C GLU A 42 0.96 4.30 -5.54
N LYS A 43 1.65 4.44 -6.67
CA LYS A 43 1.44 5.55 -7.62
C LYS A 43 0.77 5.07 -8.91
N ALA A 44 -0.19 5.83 -9.42
CA ALA A 44 -0.67 5.70 -10.80
C ALA A 44 -0.16 6.87 -11.64
N THR A 45 0.44 6.57 -12.79
CA THR A 45 0.81 7.57 -13.80
C THR A 45 -0.11 7.40 -15.00
N LEU A 46 -0.82 8.48 -15.35
CA LEU A 46 -1.72 8.54 -16.49
C LEU A 46 -1.18 9.50 -17.53
N ARG A 47 -1.32 9.16 -18.82
CA ARG A 47 -1.07 10.08 -19.94
C ARG A 47 -2.29 10.12 -20.84
N GLY A 48 -2.64 11.32 -21.30
CA GLY A 48 -3.85 11.52 -22.08
C GLY A 48 -4.04 12.97 -22.51
N ASP A 49 -5.21 13.22 -23.09
CA ASP A 49 -5.63 14.54 -23.53
C ASP A 49 -6.76 15.01 -22.60
N ASN A 50 -6.64 16.23 -22.06
CA ASN A 50 -7.64 16.84 -21.18
C ASN A 50 -8.00 15.95 -19.97
N LEU A 51 -6.98 15.63 -19.15
CA LEU A 51 -7.14 14.78 -17.97
C LEU A 51 -7.69 15.58 -16.79
N ASP A 52 -8.96 15.36 -16.45
CA ASP A 52 -9.53 15.87 -15.21
C ASP A 52 -9.14 14.99 -14.00
N ALA A 53 -8.20 15.51 -13.23
CA ALA A 53 -7.78 15.05 -11.92
C ALA A 53 -8.93 14.53 -11.02
N ALA A 54 -10.00 15.31 -10.86
CA ALA A 54 -11.08 14.99 -9.93
C ALA A 54 -11.94 13.81 -10.43
N SER A 55 -12.19 13.76 -11.74
CA SER A 55 -12.86 12.62 -12.38
C SER A 55 -12.05 11.33 -12.23
N LEU A 56 -10.73 11.40 -12.43
CA LEU A 56 -9.85 10.23 -12.28
C LEU A 56 -9.83 9.69 -10.84
N VAL A 57 -9.81 10.57 -9.83
CA VAL A 57 -9.93 10.17 -8.41
C VAL A 57 -11.25 9.43 -8.17
N LYS A 58 -12.37 9.95 -8.66
CA LYS A 58 -13.69 9.30 -8.54
C LYS A 58 -13.73 7.93 -9.21
N VAL A 59 -13.03 7.72 -10.31
CA VAL A 59 -12.92 6.40 -10.97
C VAL A 59 -12.21 5.40 -10.04
N VAL A 60 -11.14 5.82 -9.38
CA VAL A 60 -10.41 4.98 -8.42
C VAL A 60 -11.27 4.69 -7.18
N GLU A 61 -11.99 5.67 -6.66
CA GLU A 61 -12.92 5.49 -5.53
C GLU A 61 -14.04 4.52 -5.84
N LYS A 62 -14.61 4.60 -7.06
CA LYS A 62 -15.61 3.63 -7.54
C LYS A 62 -15.06 2.21 -7.66
N ALA A 63 -13.76 2.07 -7.94
CA ALA A 63 -13.07 0.79 -7.93
C ALA A 63 -12.76 0.28 -6.50
N GLY A 64 -12.96 1.13 -5.48
CA GLY A 64 -12.88 0.77 -4.06
C GLY A 64 -11.63 1.25 -3.34
N TYR A 65 -10.79 2.04 -4.00
CA TYR A 65 -9.50 2.50 -3.50
C TYR A 65 -9.52 4.00 -3.27
N ALA A 66 -8.68 4.51 -2.36
CA ALA A 66 -8.52 5.94 -2.21
C ALA A 66 -7.48 6.45 -3.21
N ALA A 67 -7.71 7.63 -3.77
CA ALA A 67 -6.74 8.33 -4.60
C ALA A 67 -6.69 9.79 -4.21
N VAL A 68 -5.48 10.35 -4.21
CA VAL A 68 -5.24 11.79 -4.04
C VAL A 68 -4.33 12.21 -5.19
N LEU A 69 -4.48 13.44 -5.68
CA LEU A 69 -3.50 13.97 -6.62
C LEU A 69 -2.14 14.04 -5.95
N ILE A 70 -1.09 13.62 -6.67
CA ILE A 70 0.27 13.93 -6.24
C ILE A 70 0.53 15.37 -6.64
N ASP A 71 0.31 16.30 -5.71
CA ASP A 71 1.02 17.57 -5.77
C ASP A 71 2.45 17.31 -5.31
N ILE A 72 3.39 17.45 -6.24
CA ILE A 72 4.82 17.23 -6.02
C ILE A 72 5.39 18.30 -5.05
N GLU A 73 4.62 19.35 -4.75
CA GLU A 73 4.98 20.46 -3.88
C GLU A 73 5.06 20.12 -2.38
N GLN A 74 4.46 19.00 -1.94
CA GLN A 74 4.57 18.53 -0.55
C GLN A 74 5.47 17.27 -0.44
N PRO A 75 6.54 17.31 0.36
CA PRO A 75 7.38 16.14 0.60
C PRO A 75 6.54 15.01 1.19
N GLN A 76 6.35 13.94 0.42
CA GLN A 76 5.56 12.73 0.74
C GLN A 76 6.15 11.88 1.90
N THR A 77 6.87 12.48 2.85
CA THR A 77 7.56 11.78 3.94
C THR A 77 6.61 11.45 5.08
N ASP A 78 5.68 12.35 5.40
CA ASP A 78 4.83 12.18 6.59
C ASP A 78 3.67 11.21 6.36
N THR A 79 3.08 11.20 5.16
CA THR A 79 1.87 10.41 4.88
C THR A 79 2.13 8.89 4.93
N ASN A 80 3.25 8.42 4.35
CA ASN A 80 3.56 6.98 4.34
C ASN A 80 3.98 6.46 5.73
N GLN A 81 4.72 7.26 6.50
CA GLN A 81 5.08 6.89 7.88
C GLN A 81 3.84 6.82 8.79
N GLN A 82 2.92 7.78 8.67
CA GLN A 82 1.67 7.76 9.42
C GLN A 82 0.79 6.55 9.07
N LEU A 83 0.72 6.15 7.80
CA LEU A 83 -0.01 4.97 7.37
C LEU A 83 0.59 3.67 7.93
N GLN A 84 1.92 3.54 7.94
CA GLN A 84 2.62 2.41 8.56
C GLN A 84 2.38 2.34 10.06
N GLN A 85 2.46 3.48 10.77
CA GLN A 85 2.16 3.56 12.20
C GLN A 85 0.72 3.14 12.49
N LYS A 86 -0.27 3.62 11.71
CA LYS A 86 -1.67 3.19 11.85
C LYS A 86 -1.84 1.68 11.69
N GLN A 87 -1.14 1.04 10.75
CA GLN A 87 -1.19 -0.42 10.61
C GLN A 87 -0.56 -1.14 11.81
N PHE A 88 0.56 -0.62 12.32
CA PHE A 88 1.20 -1.18 13.50
C PHE A 88 0.28 -1.11 14.73
N TYR A 89 -0.35 0.04 15.00
CA TYR A 89 -1.29 0.17 16.12
C TYR A 89 -2.51 -0.75 15.98
N LYS A 90 -3.02 -0.94 14.74
CA LYS A 90 -4.09 -1.93 14.48
C LYS A 90 -3.65 -3.36 14.78
N PHE A 91 -2.43 -3.73 14.39
CA PHE A 91 -1.85 -5.03 14.72
C PHE A 91 -1.72 -5.20 16.24
N ILE A 92 -1.15 -4.22 16.95
CA ILE A 92 -1.00 -4.29 18.40
C ILE A 92 -2.36 -4.41 19.10
N ALA A 93 -3.35 -3.63 18.69
CA ALA A 93 -4.71 -3.75 19.23
C ALA A 93 -5.32 -5.15 18.97
N ALA A 94 -5.15 -5.70 17.77
CA ALA A 94 -5.60 -7.06 17.46
C ALA A 94 -4.85 -8.12 18.27
N ALA A 95 -3.54 -7.97 18.42
CA ALA A 95 -2.70 -8.86 19.21
C ALA A 95 -3.15 -8.88 20.67
N ILE A 96 -3.37 -7.72 21.29
CA ILE A 96 -3.84 -7.62 22.68
C ILE A 96 -5.20 -8.32 22.87
N LEU A 97 -6.14 -8.13 21.94
CA LEU A 97 -7.47 -8.75 22.03
C LEU A 97 -7.47 -10.25 21.70
N SER A 98 -6.58 -10.70 20.82
CA SER A 98 -6.48 -12.10 20.40
C SER A 98 -5.59 -12.96 21.31
N LEU A 99 -4.69 -12.36 22.09
CA LEU A 99 -3.76 -13.08 22.96
C LEU A 99 -4.46 -13.89 24.06
N PRO A 100 -5.50 -13.37 24.75
CA PRO A 100 -6.28 -14.17 25.70
C PRO A 100 -6.98 -15.37 25.04
N LEU A 101 -7.46 -15.21 23.79
CA LEU A 101 -8.10 -16.28 23.02
C LEU A 101 -7.08 -17.33 22.55
N LEU A 102 -5.87 -16.90 22.19
CA LEU A 102 -4.77 -17.80 21.86
C LEU A 102 -4.32 -18.58 23.10
N TYR A 103 -4.32 -17.93 24.27
CA TYR A 103 -4.00 -18.60 25.54
C TYR A 103 -5.03 -19.68 25.87
N SER A 104 -6.34 -19.41 25.72
CA SER A 104 -7.38 -20.43 25.93
C SER A 104 -7.23 -21.60 24.96
N MET A 105 -6.88 -21.33 23.69
CA MET A 105 -6.60 -22.37 22.69
C MET A 105 -5.46 -23.30 23.14
N VAL A 106 -4.35 -22.73 23.64
CA VAL A 106 -3.18 -23.51 24.08
C VAL A 106 -3.52 -24.34 25.32
N GLY A 107 -4.33 -23.83 26.25
CA GLY A 107 -4.73 -24.58 27.45
C GLY A 107 -5.58 -25.82 27.15
N HIS A 108 -6.25 -25.88 26.00
CA HIS A 108 -7.05 -27.04 25.57
C HIS A 108 -6.26 -28.16 24.90
N PHE A 109 -4.97 -27.98 24.61
CA PHE A 109 -4.16 -29.05 24.02
C PHE A 109 -3.82 -30.13 25.04
N ASN A 110 -3.84 -31.40 24.59
CA ASN A 110 -3.66 -32.56 25.46
C ASN A 110 -2.27 -32.60 26.16
N TRP A 111 -1.27 -31.92 25.59
CA TRP A 111 0.08 -31.81 26.15
C TRP A 111 0.23 -30.65 27.17
N THR A 112 -0.71 -29.70 27.19
CA THR A 112 -0.66 -28.46 27.99
C THR A 112 -1.82 -28.36 28.99
N SER A 113 -2.49 -29.47 29.26
CA SER A 113 -3.64 -29.61 30.16
C SER A 113 -3.38 -29.23 31.63
N GLY A 114 -2.12 -29.04 32.01
CA GLY A 114 -1.73 -28.54 33.34
C GLY A 114 -1.73 -27.01 33.47
N ILE A 115 -1.97 -26.26 32.39
CA ILE A 115 -2.00 -24.78 32.43
C ILE A 115 -3.38 -24.33 32.93
N PRO A 116 -3.49 -23.58 34.03
CA PRO A 116 -4.76 -23.07 34.51
C PRO A 116 -5.31 -22.04 33.51
N VAL A 117 -6.44 -22.34 32.90
CA VAL A 117 -7.21 -21.40 32.08
C VAL A 117 -8.30 -20.80 32.96
N PRO A 118 -8.31 -19.47 33.18
CA PRO A 118 -9.38 -18.83 33.93
C PRO A 118 -10.76 -19.13 33.33
N ASP A 119 -11.76 -19.40 34.18
CA ASP A 119 -13.14 -19.68 33.76
C ASP A 119 -13.75 -18.58 32.89
N LEU A 120 -13.27 -17.34 33.08
CA LEU A 120 -13.66 -16.20 32.25
C LEU A 120 -13.28 -16.39 30.77
N LEU A 121 -12.10 -16.97 30.49
CA LEU A 121 -11.65 -17.28 29.13
C LEU A 121 -12.36 -18.48 28.53
N MET A 122 -12.94 -19.33 29.37
CA MET A 122 -13.81 -20.43 28.95
C MET A 122 -15.23 -19.94 28.68
N ASN A 123 -15.60 -18.71 29.02
CA ASN A 123 -16.94 -18.22 28.77
C ASN A 123 -17.12 -17.79 27.30
N ALA A 124 -18.06 -18.45 26.60
CA ALA A 124 -18.38 -18.19 25.20
C ALA A 124 -18.72 -16.72 24.91
N TRP A 125 -19.42 -16.04 25.82
CA TRP A 125 -19.77 -14.62 25.66
C TRP A 125 -18.56 -13.71 25.78
N PHE A 126 -17.61 -14.05 26.67
CA PHE A 126 -16.37 -13.31 26.82
C PHE A 126 -15.48 -13.46 25.59
N GLN A 127 -15.35 -14.69 25.08
CA GLN A 127 -14.62 -14.95 23.84
C GLN A 127 -15.21 -14.18 22.65
N MET A 128 -16.54 -14.19 22.51
CA MET A 128 -17.24 -13.42 21.48
C MET A 128 -16.97 -11.92 21.63
N ALA A 129 -17.03 -11.37 22.85
CA ALA A 129 -16.78 -9.97 23.11
C ALA A 129 -15.36 -9.52 22.71
N LEU A 130 -14.35 -10.38 22.89
CA LEU A 130 -12.98 -10.12 22.43
C LEU A 130 -12.80 -10.30 20.91
N ALA A 131 -13.44 -11.32 20.33
CA ALA A 131 -13.31 -11.62 18.92
C ALA A 131 -14.06 -10.62 18.03
N THR A 132 -15.19 -10.07 18.48
CA THR A 132 -16.05 -9.17 17.68
C THR A 132 -15.30 -7.91 17.18
N PRO A 133 -14.57 -7.16 18.04
CA PRO A 133 -13.81 -5.99 17.59
C PRO A 133 -12.67 -6.37 16.61
N VAL A 134 -12.00 -7.50 16.86
CA VAL A 134 -10.95 -7.99 15.95
C VAL A 134 -11.56 -8.34 14.58
N GLN A 135 -12.70 -9.02 14.57
CA GLN A 135 -13.41 -9.45 13.37
C GLN A 135 -13.93 -8.28 12.54
N PHE A 136 -14.76 -7.42 13.13
CA PHE A 136 -15.55 -6.44 12.39
C PHE A 136 -14.98 -5.03 12.38
N ILE A 137 -14.14 -4.64 13.36
CA ILE A 137 -13.54 -3.29 13.40
C ILE A 137 -12.17 -3.34 12.75
N ILE A 138 -11.27 -4.18 13.27
CA ILE A 138 -9.91 -4.29 12.72
C ILE A 138 -9.91 -5.07 11.41
N GLY A 139 -10.69 -6.16 11.37
CA GLY A 139 -10.87 -7.01 10.21
C GLY A 139 -11.77 -6.42 9.11
N TRP A 140 -12.50 -5.31 9.35
CA TRP A 140 -13.34 -4.62 8.36
C TRP A 140 -12.65 -4.44 7.01
N GLN A 141 -11.36 -4.17 7.11
CA GLN A 141 -10.52 -3.89 5.99
C GLN A 141 -10.46 -5.08 5.02
N PHE A 142 -10.51 -6.33 5.50
CA PHE A 142 -10.54 -7.53 4.65
C PHE A 142 -11.88 -7.66 3.96
N TYR A 143 -13.00 -7.48 4.68
CA TYR A 143 -14.35 -7.47 4.10
C TYR A 143 -14.50 -6.47 2.95
N ARG A 144 -14.02 -5.24 3.14
CA ARG A 144 -13.99 -4.22 2.08
C ARG A 144 -13.19 -4.73 0.87
N GLY A 145 -12.00 -5.29 1.10
CA GLY A 145 -11.16 -5.86 0.05
C GLY A 145 -11.84 -6.99 -0.72
N SER A 146 -12.50 -7.91 -0.01
CA SER A 146 -13.23 -9.05 -0.59
C SER A 146 -14.41 -8.58 -1.44
N TYR A 147 -15.19 -7.61 -0.96
CA TYR A 147 -16.32 -7.05 -1.69
C TYR A 147 -15.88 -6.48 -3.05
N PHE A 148 -14.82 -5.66 -3.06
CA PHE A 148 -14.32 -5.09 -4.31
C PHE A 148 -13.64 -6.14 -5.21
N ALA A 149 -12.97 -7.15 -4.65
CA ALA A 149 -12.40 -8.24 -5.44
C ALA A 149 -13.49 -9.02 -6.19
N LEU A 150 -14.55 -9.43 -5.47
CA LEU A 150 -15.68 -10.17 -6.03
C LEU A 150 -16.48 -9.32 -7.03
N LYS A 151 -16.75 -8.04 -6.72
CA LYS A 151 -17.40 -7.10 -7.65
C LYS A 151 -16.64 -6.99 -8.97
N ASN A 152 -15.32 -7.08 -8.93
CA ASN A 152 -14.45 -7.04 -10.11
C ASN A 152 -14.13 -8.42 -10.70
N ARG A 153 -14.89 -9.47 -10.33
CA ARG A 153 -14.74 -10.86 -10.80
C ARG A 153 -13.33 -11.43 -10.60
N SER A 154 -12.73 -11.14 -9.45
CA SER A 154 -11.44 -11.70 -9.05
C SER A 154 -11.50 -12.25 -7.62
N ALA A 155 -10.62 -13.20 -7.32
CA ALA A 155 -10.42 -13.72 -5.98
C ALA A 155 -9.00 -13.39 -5.53
N ASN A 156 -8.85 -12.87 -4.31
CA ASN A 156 -7.56 -12.52 -3.72
C ASN A 156 -7.48 -13.04 -2.27
N MET A 157 -6.34 -12.79 -1.61
CA MET A 157 -6.14 -13.17 -0.21
C MET A 157 -7.25 -12.65 0.71
N ASP A 158 -7.74 -11.42 0.50
CA ASP A 158 -8.79 -10.85 1.35
C ASP A 158 -10.10 -11.66 1.28
N VAL A 159 -10.46 -12.21 0.10
CA VAL A 159 -11.65 -13.09 -0.05
C VAL A 159 -11.52 -14.34 0.81
N LEU A 160 -10.36 -15.01 0.78
CA LEU A 160 -10.12 -16.21 1.57
C LEU A 160 -10.26 -15.93 3.07
N VAL A 161 -9.65 -14.84 3.51
CA VAL A 161 -9.64 -14.43 4.91
C VAL A 161 -11.04 -14.11 5.38
N ALA A 162 -11.78 -13.27 4.64
CA ALA A 162 -13.13 -12.89 5.01
C ALA A 162 -14.08 -14.11 5.06
N LEU A 163 -13.94 -15.06 4.12
CA LEU A 163 -14.77 -16.27 4.11
C LEU A 163 -14.44 -17.18 5.30
N GLY A 164 -13.16 -17.51 5.50
CA GLY A 164 -12.72 -18.44 6.54
C GLY A 164 -13.01 -17.92 7.95
N THR A 165 -12.66 -16.67 8.23
CA THR A 165 -12.88 -16.10 9.58
C THR A 165 -14.36 -15.86 9.85
N SER A 166 -15.15 -15.45 8.85
CA SER A 166 -16.60 -15.34 9.03
C SER A 166 -17.25 -16.69 9.29
N ALA A 167 -16.83 -17.75 8.59
CA ALA A 167 -17.36 -19.09 8.83
C ALA A 167 -17.08 -19.56 10.27
N ALA A 168 -15.84 -19.43 10.74
CA ALA A 168 -15.47 -19.73 12.13
C ALA A 168 -16.25 -18.88 13.15
N TYR A 169 -16.35 -17.58 12.90
CA TYR A 169 -17.05 -16.65 13.79
C TYR A 169 -18.54 -16.96 13.89
N PHE A 170 -19.26 -17.07 12.77
CA PHE A 170 -20.71 -17.30 12.79
C PHE A 170 -21.08 -18.70 13.29
N TYR A 171 -20.26 -19.71 13.02
CA TYR A 171 -20.43 -21.03 13.63
C TYR A 171 -20.33 -20.95 15.17
N SER A 172 -19.32 -20.23 15.68
CA SER A 172 -19.12 -20.04 17.12
C SER A 172 -20.24 -19.23 17.76
N VAL A 173 -20.75 -18.21 17.06
CA VAL A 173 -21.94 -17.45 17.48
C VAL A 173 -23.14 -18.39 17.60
N TRP A 174 -23.38 -19.23 16.60
CA TRP A 174 -24.49 -20.18 16.62
C TRP A 174 -24.41 -21.13 17.82
N LEU A 175 -23.24 -21.73 18.08
CA LEU A 175 -23.00 -22.57 19.26
C LEU A 175 -23.22 -21.82 20.58
N THR A 176 -22.75 -20.58 20.67
CA THR A 176 -22.90 -19.72 21.86
C THR A 176 -24.36 -19.48 22.18
N PHE A 177 -25.20 -19.21 21.17
CA PHE A 177 -26.64 -19.04 21.37
C PHE A 177 -27.36 -20.36 21.69
N LYS A 178 -26.89 -21.49 21.15
CA LYS A 178 -27.49 -22.82 21.35
C LYS A 178 -27.19 -23.43 22.72
N PHE A 179 -25.95 -23.33 23.18
CA PHE A 179 -25.44 -24.02 24.37
C PHE A 179 -24.98 -23.06 25.48
N GLY A 180 -25.05 -21.74 25.25
CA GLY A 180 -24.76 -20.72 26.26
C GLY A 180 -23.32 -20.78 26.75
N ALA A 181 -23.12 -20.57 28.06
CA ALA A 181 -21.79 -20.62 28.68
C ALA A 181 -21.15 -22.02 28.62
N MET A 182 -21.94 -23.07 28.38
CA MET A 182 -21.47 -24.46 28.29
C MET A 182 -20.96 -24.83 26.89
N ALA A 183 -21.16 -23.94 25.90
CA ALA A 183 -20.69 -24.11 24.52
C ALA A 183 -19.16 -24.24 24.40
N ALA A 184 -18.41 -23.83 25.41
CA ALA A 184 -16.96 -23.84 25.43
C ALA A 184 -16.35 -25.25 25.36
N HIS A 185 -17.11 -26.28 25.75
CA HIS A 185 -16.68 -27.66 25.64
C HIS A 185 -16.88 -28.27 24.23
N ASP A 186 -17.69 -27.64 23.38
CA ASP A 186 -18.09 -28.16 22.06
C ASP A 186 -17.26 -27.56 20.89
N GLY A 187 -16.11 -26.95 21.19
CA GLY A 187 -15.18 -26.44 20.18
C GLY A 187 -15.64 -25.13 19.55
N LEU A 188 -15.56 -24.04 20.32
CA LEU A 188 -15.66 -22.69 19.78
C LEU A 188 -14.44 -22.37 18.91
N TYR A 189 -14.64 -21.53 17.89
CA TYR A 189 -13.62 -21.09 16.94
C TYR A 189 -13.45 -19.56 16.90
N PHE A 190 -13.80 -18.87 17.99
CA PHE A 190 -13.61 -17.42 18.10
C PHE A 190 -12.12 -17.05 18.07
N GLU A 191 -11.27 -17.88 18.69
CA GLU A 191 -9.83 -17.78 18.67
C GLU A 191 -9.28 -17.94 17.25
N THR A 192 -9.75 -18.93 16.49
CA THR A 192 -9.34 -19.14 15.10
C THR A 192 -9.62 -17.88 14.26
N SER A 193 -10.80 -17.28 14.41
CA SER A 193 -11.17 -16.06 13.70
C SER A 193 -10.26 -14.87 14.04
N ALA A 194 -10.06 -14.60 15.33
CA ALA A 194 -9.30 -13.46 15.81
C ALA A 194 -7.80 -13.61 15.56
N VAL A 195 -7.23 -14.79 15.82
CA VAL A 195 -5.80 -15.07 15.65
C VAL A 195 -5.40 -15.03 14.18
N LEU A 196 -6.21 -15.61 13.27
CA LEU A 196 -5.93 -15.53 11.84
C LEU A 196 -5.84 -14.07 11.36
N ILE A 197 -6.80 -13.23 11.74
CA ILE A 197 -6.77 -11.79 11.41
C ILE A 197 -5.51 -11.13 11.95
N THR A 198 -5.13 -11.39 13.20
CA THR A 198 -3.93 -10.84 13.83
C THR A 198 -2.65 -11.26 13.10
N LEU A 199 -2.51 -12.55 12.75
CA LEU A 199 -1.31 -13.05 12.05
C LEU A 199 -1.20 -12.49 10.62
N ILE A 200 -2.33 -12.34 9.92
CA ILE A 200 -2.35 -11.73 8.59
C ILE A 200 -2.00 -10.24 8.67
N LEU A 201 -2.48 -9.54 9.70
CA LEU A 201 -2.09 -8.16 9.99
C LEU A 201 -0.59 -8.02 10.23
N LEU A 202 -0.01 -8.93 11.00
CA LEU A 202 1.44 -8.99 11.23
C LEU A 202 2.21 -9.17 9.92
N GLY A 203 1.78 -10.11 9.07
CA GLY A 203 2.36 -10.32 7.75
C GLY A 203 2.30 -9.07 6.86
N LYS A 204 1.14 -8.39 6.83
CA LYS A 204 0.98 -7.13 6.10
C LYS A 204 1.84 -5.99 6.66
N TRP A 205 2.05 -5.95 7.96
CA TRP A 205 2.95 -4.98 8.58
C TRP A 205 4.42 -5.25 8.19
N PHE A 206 4.88 -6.51 8.21
CA PHE A 206 6.20 -6.87 7.72
C PHE A 206 6.39 -6.51 6.25
N GLU A 207 5.37 -6.75 5.42
CA GLU A 207 5.38 -6.37 4.00
C GLU A 207 5.50 -4.85 3.82
N ALA A 208 4.71 -4.06 4.56
CA ALA A 208 4.74 -2.61 4.49
C ALA A 208 6.11 -2.05 4.95
N ARG A 209 6.67 -2.62 6.02
CA ARG A 209 8.00 -2.27 6.54
C ARG A 209 9.09 -2.57 5.52
N ALA A 210 9.07 -3.74 4.89
CA ALA A 210 10.05 -4.14 3.88
C ALA A 210 10.04 -3.19 2.67
N LYS A 211 8.86 -2.75 2.20
CA LYS A 211 8.73 -1.81 1.08
C LYS A 211 9.18 -0.38 1.41
N GLY A 212 8.97 0.06 2.65
CA GLY A 212 9.35 1.42 3.08
C GLY A 212 10.84 1.70 2.93
N HIS A 213 11.69 0.74 3.27
CA HIS A 213 13.15 0.89 3.26
C HIS A 213 13.75 1.25 1.89
N THR A 214 13.19 0.75 0.78
CA THR A 214 13.72 1.03 -0.57
C THR A 214 13.38 2.44 -1.04
N SER A 215 12.21 2.96 -0.68
CA SER A 215 11.75 4.30 -1.08
C SER A 215 12.49 5.42 -0.34
N ASP A 216 12.92 5.16 0.90
CA ASP A 216 13.61 6.16 1.74
C ASP A 216 15.04 6.48 1.25
N ALA A 217 15.72 5.53 0.60
CA ALA A 217 17.06 5.74 0.06
C ALA A 217 17.07 6.74 -1.11
N ILE A 218 16.09 6.66 -2.01
CA ILE A 218 15.95 7.59 -3.13
C ILE A 218 15.56 8.99 -2.63
N LYS A 219 14.66 9.08 -1.65
CA LYS A 219 14.24 10.36 -1.06
C LYS A 219 15.37 11.12 -0.37
N LYS A 220 16.37 10.42 0.18
CA LYS A 220 17.56 11.06 0.76
C LYS A 220 18.38 11.83 -0.28
N LEU A 221 18.37 11.41 -1.55
CA LEU A 221 19.03 12.13 -2.63
C LEU A 221 18.34 13.48 -2.92
N LEU A 222 17.01 13.56 -2.80
CA LEU A 222 16.27 14.82 -2.96
C LEU A 222 16.54 15.83 -1.83
N LYS A 223 16.89 15.35 -0.63
CA LYS A 223 17.30 16.22 0.49
C LYS A 223 18.68 16.86 0.30
N LEU A 224 19.45 16.39 -0.69
CA LEU A 224 20.75 16.99 -1.02
C LEU A 224 20.61 18.28 -1.83
N GLN A 225 19.42 18.64 -2.33
CA GLN A 225 19.24 19.90 -3.05
C GLN A 225 19.06 21.08 -2.07
N PRO A 226 19.71 22.23 -2.30
CA PRO A 226 19.51 23.43 -1.50
C PRO A 226 18.04 23.85 -1.51
N GLN A 227 17.49 24.20 -0.35
CA GLN A 227 16.09 24.67 -0.27
C GLN A 227 15.96 26.18 -0.50
N GLN A 228 17.08 26.90 -0.51
CA GLN A 228 17.13 28.35 -0.67
C GLN A 228 18.13 28.75 -1.76
N ALA A 229 17.85 29.87 -2.39
CA ALA A 229 18.68 30.47 -3.43
C ALA A 229 18.75 31.99 -3.25
N LEU A 230 19.89 32.58 -3.63
CA LEU A 230 20.05 34.04 -3.68
C LEU A 230 19.59 34.55 -5.04
N ARG A 231 18.31 34.93 -5.14
CA ARG A 231 17.75 35.53 -6.35
C ARG A 231 18.16 37.00 -6.42
N GLU A 232 18.57 37.43 -7.59
CA GLU A 232 18.82 38.84 -7.90
C GLU A 232 17.54 39.50 -8.44
N SER A 233 17.14 40.60 -7.83
CA SER A 233 16.02 41.44 -8.30
C SER A 233 16.45 42.33 -9.47
N ALA A 234 15.50 42.90 -10.20
CA ALA A 234 15.76 43.84 -11.30
C ALA A 234 16.63 45.04 -10.87
N ASP A 235 16.57 45.43 -9.60
CA ASP A 235 17.36 46.54 -9.02
C ASP A 235 18.78 46.13 -8.61
N GLY A 236 19.23 44.91 -8.93
CA GLY A 236 20.55 44.38 -8.57
C GLY A 236 20.70 43.95 -7.10
N LYS A 237 19.63 44.07 -6.30
CA LYS A 237 19.61 43.58 -4.91
C LYS A 237 19.40 42.08 -4.85
N THR A 238 20.13 41.40 -3.95
CA THR A 238 19.95 39.97 -3.70
C THR A 238 18.95 39.71 -2.59
N GLN A 239 18.09 38.71 -2.79
CA GLN A 239 17.13 38.24 -1.81
C GLN A 239 17.25 36.72 -1.68
N LEU A 240 17.29 36.25 -0.44
CA LEU A 240 17.22 34.82 -0.15
C LEU A 240 15.77 34.36 -0.30
N VAL A 241 15.49 33.50 -1.26
CA VAL A 241 14.17 32.96 -1.57
C VAL A 241 14.19 31.44 -1.50
N SER A 242 13.02 30.80 -1.35
CA SER A 242 12.96 29.35 -1.52
C SER A 242 13.22 29.01 -2.98
N VAL A 243 13.88 27.88 -3.24
CA VAL A 243 14.04 27.34 -4.61
C VAL A 243 12.68 27.11 -5.27
N LYS A 244 11.62 26.91 -4.48
CA LYS A 244 10.25 26.77 -4.96
C LYS A 244 9.65 28.06 -5.55
N ASP A 245 10.12 29.21 -5.09
CA ASP A 245 9.60 30.52 -5.51
C ASP A 245 10.34 31.08 -6.73
N LEU A 246 11.36 30.36 -7.22
CA LEU A 246 12.10 30.74 -8.42
C LEU A 246 11.27 30.52 -9.67
N GLN A 247 11.43 31.42 -10.63
CA GLN A 247 10.80 31.35 -11.94
C GLN A 247 11.85 31.19 -13.05
N HIS A 248 11.41 30.67 -14.19
CA HIS A 248 12.25 30.59 -15.37
C HIS A 248 12.78 31.97 -15.74
N GLY A 249 14.09 32.08 -15.97
CA GLY A 249 14.73 33.36 -16.27
C GLY A 249 15.24 34.13 -15.05
N ASP A 250 14.89 33.74 -13.82
CA ASP A 250 15.46 34.35 -12.61
C ASP A 250 16.99 34.20 -12.60
N ILE A 251 17.69 35.26 -12.17
CA ILE A 251 19.13 35.24 -12.00
C ILE A 251 19.44 34.87 -10.55
N VAL A 252 20.21 33.81 -10.37
CA VAL A 252 20.64 33.30 -9.07
C VAL A 252 22.14 33.49 -8.92
N GLN A 253 22.54 34.07 -7.79
CA GLN A 253 23.94 34.25 -7.44
C GLN A 253 24.44 33.05 -6.63
N ILE A 254 25.56 32.48 -7.07
CA ILE A 254 26.18 31.30 -6.47
C ILE A 254 27.60 31.67 -6.06
N LYS A 255 27.85 31.62 -4.75
CA LYS A 255 29.17 31.93 -4.19
C LYS A 255 30.11 30.72 -4.29
N PRO A 256 31.43 30.93 -4.22
CA PRO A 256 32.41 29.84 -4.07
C PRO A 256 32.05 28.93 -2.89
N GLY A 257 32.20 27.62 -3.06
CA GLY A 257 31.86 26.61 -2.06
C GLY A 257 30.36 26.34 -1.86
N GLN A 258 29.47 27.01 -2.60
CA GLN A 258 28.03 26.76 -2.52
C GLN A 258 27.58 25.71 -3.53
N GLN A 259 26.56 24.97 -3.14
CA GLN A 259 25.88 24.06 -4.04
C GLN A 259 24.95 24.85 -4.97
N ILE A 260 24.91 24.45 -6.24
CA ILE A 260 24.07 25.07 -7.27
C ILE A 260 22.61 24.69 -7.00
N PRO A 261 21.69 25.66 -6.77
CA PRO A 261 20.33 25.35 -6.35
C PRO A 261 19.43 24.85 -7.49
N VAL A 262 19.67 25.31 -8.72
CA VAL A 262 18.81 25.08 -9.89
C VAL A 262 19.63 24.87 -11.17
N ASP A 263 19.03 24.21 -12.15
CA ASP A 263 19.63 24.06 -13.48
C ASP A 263 19.55 25.39 -14.24
N GLY A 264 20.65 25.75 -14.91
CA GLY A 264 20.74 27.06 -15.53
C GLY A 264 21.88 27.23 -16.51
N VAL A 265 22.02 28.45 -17.00
CA VAL A 265 23.11 28.89 -17.87
C VAL A 265 23.84 30.05 -17.21
N ILE A 266 25.17 30.01 -17.21
CA ILE A 266 26.00 31.07 -16.66
C ILE A 266 25.85 32.32 -17.52
N VAL A 267 25.43 33.42 -16.89
CA VAL A 267 25.33 34.75 -17.51
C VAL A 267 26.52 35.64 -17.13
N GLU A 268 27.24 35.31 -16.06
CA GLU A 268 28.47 36.00 -15.66
C GLU A 268 29.29 35.13 -14.72
N GLY A 269 30.62 35.25 -14.81
CA GLY A 269 31.57 34.53 -13.96
C GLY A 269 32.21 33.32 -14.64
N GLN A 270 33.25 32.80 -13.98
CA GLN A 270 33.94 31.57 -14.36
C GLN A 270 34.32 30.81 -13.09
N SER A 271 34.11 29.50 -13.08
CA SER A 271 34.43 28.64 -11.94
C SER A 271 34.54 27.18 -12.36
N ALA A 272 35.29 26.40 -11.57
CA ALA A 272 35.23 24.95 -11.61
C ALA A 272 34.00 24.44 -10.85
N VAL A 273 33.23 23.55 -11.48
CA VAL A 273 32.04 22.93 -10.90
C VAL A 273 32.28 21.43 -10.72
N ASP A 274 32.08 20.95 -9.51
CA ASP A 274 32.12 19.52 -9.17
C ASP A 274 30.77 18.87 -9.49
N GLU A 275 30.75 18.08 -10.57
CA GLU A 275 29.60 17.32 -11.03
C GLU A 275 29.66 15.83 -10.60
N SER A 276 30.59 15.44 -9.72
CA SER A 276 30.85 14.04 -9.33
C SER A 276 29.62 13.30 -8.80
N MET A 277 28.73 14.00 -8.10
CA MET A 277 27.48 13.44 -7.59
C MET A 277 26.49 12.99 -8.67
N LEU A 278 26.62 13.52 -9.89
CA LEU A 278 25.73 13.21 -11.03
C LEU A 278 26.44 12.35 -12.08
N THR A 279 27.67 12.70 -12.43
CA THR A 279 28.43 12.04 -13.51
C THR A 279 29.29 10.88 -12.99
N GLY A 280 29.66 10.89 -11.70
CA GLY A 280 30.64 9.97 -11.12
C GLY A 280 32.09 10.31 -11.44
N GLU A 281 32.36 11.40 -12.18
CA GLU A 281 33.71 11.84 -12.51
C GLU A 281 34.27 12.72 -11.39
N SER A 282 35.46 12.39 -10.88
CA SER A 282 36.06 13.08 -9.72
C SER A 282 36.69 14.43 -10.06
N MET A 283 36.91 14.73 -11.35
CA MET A 283 37.56 15.97 -11.76
C MET A 283 36.51 17.07 -11.99
N PRO A 284 36.64 18.23 -11.33
CA PRO A 284 35.77 19.37 -11.57
C PRO A 284 35.86 19.84 -13.03
N VAL A 285 34.72 20.26 -13.59
CA VAL A 285 34.62 20.76 -14.96
C VAL A 285 34.68 22.29 -14.93
N GLU A 286 35.55 22.88 -15.73
CA GLU A 286 35.63 24.33 -15.91
C GLU A 286 34.38 24.83 -16.63
N LYS A 287 33.74 25.87 -16.08
CA LYS A 287 32.52 26.48 -16.62
C LYS A 287 32.69 27.99 -16.73
N SER A 288 32.24 28.52 -17.85
CA SER A 288 32.37 29.93 -18.24
C SER A 288 31.04 30.48 -18.79
N LEU A 289 31.06 31.70 -19.32
CA LEU A 289 29.90 32.36 -19.90
C LEU A 289 29.18 31.46 -20.93
N ASN A 290 27.85 31.35 -20.83
CA ASN A 290 26.97 30.51 -21.65
C ASN A 290 27.05 29.00 -21.41
N ASP A 291 27.92 28.51 -20.53
CA ASP A 291 27.94 27.10 -20.16
C ASP A 291 26.74 26.74 -19.27
N LYS A 292 26.30 25.48 -19.39
CA LYS A 292 25.23 24.92 -18.58
C LYS A 292 25.76 24.43 -17.24
N VAL A 293 24.99 24.71 -16.19
CA VAL A 293 25.20 24.19 -14.84
C VAL A 293 23.98 23.42 -14.37
N VAL A 294 24.23 22.40 -13.57
CA VAL A 294 23.19 21.48 -13.09
C VAL A 294 22.99 21.67 -11.59
N GLY A 295 21.74 21.66 -11.14
CA GLY A 295 21.39 21.72 -9.74
C GLY A 295 21.98 20.55 -8.95
N ALA A 296 22.21 20.79 -7.66
CA ALA A 296 22.86 19.90 -6.71
C ALA A 296 24.37 19.63 -6.94
N THR A 297 24.99 20.21 -7.96
CA THR A 297 26.46 20.22 -8.15
C THR A 297 27.12 21.27 -7.26
N PHE A 298 28.43 21.18 -7.03
CA PHE A 298 29.15 22.10 -6.14
C PHE A 298 30.00 23.11 -6.92
N ASN A 299 29.76 24.39 -6.68
CA ASN A 299 30.62 25.44 -7.19
C ASN A 299 31.88 25.55 -6.32
N GLN A 300 33.08 25.48 -6.91
CA GLN A 300 34.33 25.50 -6.13
C GLN A 300 34.84 26.92 -5.87
N ASN A 301 35.46 27.57 -6.86
CA ASN A 301 36.38 28.68 -6.59
C ASN A 301 35.88 30.06 -7.05
N GLY A 302 35.01 30.12 -8.05
CA GLY A 302 34.53 31.36 -8.67
C GLY A 302 33.12 31.76 -8.25
N PHE A 303 32.78 33.03 -8.44
CA PHE A 303 31.42 33.52 -8.31
C PHE A 303 30.68 33.34 -9.64
N LEU A 304 29.45 32.82 -9.60
CA LEU A 304 28.63 32.60 -10.78
C LEU A 304 27.29 33.33 -10.65
N ARG A 305 26.89 34.02 -11.72
CA ARG A 305 25.49 34.43 -11.94
C ARG A 305 24.88 33.47 -12.95
N VAL A 306 23.82 32.80 -12.54
CA VAL A 306 23.19 31.73 -13.31
C VAL A 306 21.74 32.09 -13.57
N ARG A 307 21.33 32.08 -14.84
CA ARG A 307 19.92 32.20 -15.23
C ARG A 307 19.24 30.84 -15.12
N ALA A 308 18.16 30.77 -14.35
CA ALA A 308 17.37 29.56 -14.18
C ALA A 308 16.74 29.13 -15.51
N THR A 309 16.95 27.86 -15.90
CA THR A 309 16.41 27.28 -17.14
C THR A 309 15.56 26.04 -16.94
N HIS A 310 15.73 25.31 -15.84
CA HIS A 310 14.83 24.21 -15.50
C HIS A 310 14.65 24.20 -13.98
N LEU A 311 13.40 24.07 -13.53
CA LEU A 311 13.01 24.21 -12.14
C LEU A 311 12.12 23.03 -11.73
N GLY A 312 12.13 22.68 -10.45
CA GLY A 312 11.27 21.63 -9.89
C GLY A 312 11.38 20.30 -10.65
N GLU A 313 10.27 19.84 -11.23
CA GLU A 313 10.18 18.58 -11.99
C GLU A 313 11.08 18.50 -13.22
N GLU A 314 11.45 19.65 -13.77
CA GLU A 314 12.25 19.73 -14.97
C GLU A 314 13.76 19.70 -14.66
N ALA A 315 14.16 19.83 -13.40
CA ALA A 315 15.58 19.74 -13.04
C ALA A 315 16.17 18.37 -13.39
N ALA A 316 17.44 18.31 -13.77
CA ALA A 316 18.12 17.08 -14.17
C ALA A 316 18.10 16.02 -13.06
N LEU A 317 18.37 16.41 -11.82
CA LEU A 317 18.30 15.50 -10.67
C LEU A 317 16.88 14.95 -10.48
N ALA A 318 15.85 15.81 -10.58
CA ALA A 318 14.46 15.38 -10.49
C ALA A 318 14.08 14.38 -11.60
N ARG A 319 14.59 14.60 -12.83
CA ARG A 319 14.43 13.67 -13.95
C ARG A 319 15.14 12.35 -13.71
N ILE A 320 16.39 12.35 -13.24
CA ILE A 320 17.14 11.13 -12.89
C ILE A 320 16.37 10.33 -11.83
N VAL A 321 15.95 10.98 -10.74
CA VAL A 321 15.15 10.36 -9.68
C VAL A 321 13.87 9.77 -10.25
N ARG A 322 13.14 10.50 -11.11
CA ARG A 322 11.90 10.01 -11.74
C ARG A 322 12.14 8.78 -12.59
N VAL A 323 13.22 8.75 -13.38
CA VAL A 323 13.57 7.60 -14.23
C VAL A 323 13.93 6.39 -13.36
N VAL A 324 14.70 6.59 -12.29
CA VAL A 324 15.05 5.52 -11.34
C VAL A 324 13.81 5.00 -10.59
N GLU A 325 12.94 5.88 -10.10
CA GLU A 325 11.67 5.50 -9.48
C GLU A 325 10.76 4.71 -10.43
N GLN A 326 10.68 5.13 -11.71
CA GLN A 326 9.91 4.41 -12.74
C GLN A 326 10.50 3.02 -13.02
N ALA A 327 11.82 2.90 -13.08
CA ALA A 327 12.52 1.63 -13.33
C ALA A 327 12.35 0.65 -12.16
N GLN A 328 12.53 1.12 -10.91
CA GLN A 328 12.30 0.32 -9.70
C GLN A 328 10.83 -0.05 -9.49
N GLY A 329 9.93 0.75 -10.08
CA GLY A 329 8.50 0.50 -10.11
C GLY A 329 8.04 -0.62 -11.04
N SER A 330 8.96 -1.22 -11.80
CA SER A 330 8.64 -2.34 -12.65
C SER A 330 8.36 -3.59 -11.80
N LYS A 331 7.25 -4.25 -12.13
CA LYS A 331 6.60 -5.33 -11.38
C LYS A 331 7.58 -6.39 -10.81
N ALA A 332 7.74 -6.45 -9.48
CA ALA A 332 8.50 -7.50 -8.81
C ALA A 332 7.92 -8.91 -9.15
N PRO A 333 8.75 -9.88 -9.60
CA PRO A 333 8.30 -11.20 -10.05
C PRO A 333 7.64 -12.06 -8.97
N ILE A 334 8.13 -11.96 -7.72
CA ILE A 334 7.77 -12.89 -6.64
C ILE A 334 6.31 -12.74 -6.17
N GLN A 335 5.77 -11.52 -6.18
CA GLN A 335 4.43 -11.26 -5.63
C GLN A 335 3.30 -11.63 -6.60
N ARG A 336 3.60 -11.66 -7.91
CA ARG A 336 2.65 -12.19 -8.92
C ARG A 336 2.33 -13.67 -8.66
N LEU A 337 3.25 -14.42 -8.06
CA LEU A 337 3.03 -15.84 -7.74
C LEU A 337 1.99 -15.99 -6.64
N ALA A 338 2.10 -15.25 -5.52
CA ALA A 338 1.16 -15.35 -4.41
C ALA A 338 -0.29 -14.98 -4.81
N ASP A 339 -0.46 -13.93 -5.61
CA ASP A 339 -1.78 -13.53 -6.12
C ASP A 339 -2.34 -14.53 -7.13
N LYS A 340 -1.48 -15.08 -8.00
CA LYS A 340 -1.90 -16.11 -8.98
C LYS A 340 -2.30 -17.40 -8.27
N VAL A 341 -1.56 -17.80 -7.24
CA VAL A 341 -1.90 -18.95 -6.40
C VAL A 341 -3.24 -18.70 -5.70
N SER A 342 -3.43 -17.55 -5.07
CA SER A 342 -4.69 -17.21 -4.39
C SER A 342 -5.89 -17.20 -5.35
N GLY A 343 -5.71 -16.67 -6.56
CA GLY A 343 -6.76 -16.61 -7.58
C GLY A 343 -7.25 -17.96 -8.08
N ILE A 344 -6.44 -19.02 -7.93
CA ILE A 344 -6.80 -20.41 -8.27
C ILE A 344 -7.24 -21.17 -7.01
N PHE A 345 -6.49 -21.01 -5.92
CA PHE A 345 -6.70 -21.73 -4.66
C PHE A 345 -8.06 -21.42 -4.05
N VAL A 346 -8.48 -20.15 -4.04
CA VAL A 346 -9.76 -19.76 -3.42
C VAL A 346 -10.97 -20.39 -4.12
N PRO A 347 -11.14 -20.29 -5.46
CA PRO A 347 -12.21 -21.00 -6.14
C PRO A 347 -12.19 -22.52 -5.95
N VAL A 348 -11.00 -23.13 -5.93
CA VAL A 348 -10.85 -24.58 -5.74
C VAL A 348 -11.31 -25.01 -4.35
N VAL A 349 -10.87 -24.32 -3.28
CA VAL A 349 -11.29 -24.63 -1.91
C VAL A 349 -12.79 -24.44 -1.72
N VAL A 350 -13.36 -23.37 -2.28
CA VAL A 350 -14.82 -23.15 -2.25
C VAL A 350 -15.55 -24.26 -3.02
N GLY A 351 -15.03 -24.67 -4.18
CA GLY A 351 -15.57 -25.78 -4.95
C GLY A 351 -15.56 -27.10 -4.17
N ILE A 352 -14.44 -27.43 -3.52
CA ILE A 352 -14.32 -28.60 -2.65
C ILE A 352 -15.32 -28.52 -1.50
N ALA A 353 -15.43 -27.38 -0.81
CA ALA A 353 -16.36 -27.20 0.29
C ALA A 353 -17.82 -27.42 -0.13
N ILE A 354 -18.22 -26.90 -1.30
CA ILE A 354 -19.57 -27.11 -1.86
C ILE A 354 -19.78 -28.59 -2.21
N ILE A 355 -18.81 -29.23 -2.86
CA ILE A 355 -18.90 -30.66 -3.21
C ILE A 355 -19.02 -31.52 -1.96
N THR A 356 -18.18 -31.28 -0.94
CA THR A 356 -18.24 -31.99 0.34
C THR A 356 -19.60 -31.78 1.01
N PHE A 357 -20.11 -30.55 1.04
CA PHE A 357 -21.45 -30.27 1.57
C PHE A 357 -22.53 -31.06 0.84
N ILE A 358 -22.53 -31.07 -0.50
CA ILE A 358 -23.51 -31.80 -1.32
C ILE A 358 -23.43 -33.30 -1.09
N LEU A 359 -22.21 -33.88 -1.09
CA LEU A 359 -22.01 -35.31 -0.88
C LEU A 359 -22.50 -35.74 0.51
N TRP A 360 -22.15 -34.98 1.55
CA TRP A 360 -22.61 -35.27 2.91
C TRP A 360 -24.12 -35.07 3.05
N TRP A 361 -24.68 -34.00 2.48
CA TRP A 361 -26.12 -33.79 2.49
C TRP A 361 -26.86 -34.95 1.83
N PHE A 362 -26.40 -35.39 0.66
CA PHE A 362 -26.99 -36.49 -0.07
C PHE A 362 -26.86 -37.82 0.69
N TRP A 363 -25.66 -38.12 1.20
CA TRP A 363 -25.43 -39.30 2.04
C TRP A 363 -26.32 -39.32 3.29
N PHE A 364 -26.40 -38.21 4.01
CA PHE A 364 -27.22 -38.08 5.22
C PHE A 364 -28.71 -38.21 4.89
N SER A 365 -29.16 -37.67 3.76
CA SER A 365 -30.54 -37.82 3.30
C SER A 365 -30.89 -39.28 2.97
N LEU A 366 -29.98 -40.01 2.32
CA LEU A 366 -30.15 -41.43 2.01
C LEU A 366 -30.21 -42.31 3.26
N VAL A 367 -29.30 -42.10 4.21
CA VAL A 367 -29.23 -42.87 5.46
C VAL A 367 -30.45 -42.61 6.37
N ILE A 368 -30.98 -41.39 6.39
CA ILE A 368 -32.21 -41.08 7.14
C ILE A 368 -33.45 -41.68 6.48
N LEU A 369 -33.52 -41.68 5.14
CA LEU A 369 -34.60 -42.33 4.38
C LEU A 369 -34.66 -43.84 4.68
N GLU A 370 -33.50 -44.50 4.83
CA GLU A 370 -33.42 -45.91 5.22
C GLU A 370 -33.94 -46.17 6.65
N LYS A 371 -33.73 -45.24 7.59
CA LYS A 371 -34.17 -45.40 8.99
C LYS A 371 -35.66 -45.14 9.22
N HIS A 372 -36.32 -44.42 8.30
CA HIS A 372 -37.77 -44.18 8.34
C HIS A 372 -38.59 -45.14 7.45
N TRP A 373 -37.95 -46.04 6.70
CA TRP A 373 -38.65 -47.13 6.01
C TRP A 373 -38.97 -48.28 6.97
N LYS A 374 -39.90 -48.04 7.93
CA LYS A 374 -40.68 -49.14 8.50
C LYS A 374 -41.72 -49.54 7.45
N PRO A 375 -41.74 -50.78 6.93
CA PRO A 375 -42.81 -51.21 6.06
C PRO A 375 -44.12 -51.17 6.87
N TRP A 376 -45.09 -50.43 6.35
CA TRP A 376 -46.44 -50.26 6.90
C TRP A 376 -47.33 -51.51 6.77
N TRP A 377 -46.77 -52.74 6.74
CA TRP A 377 -47.59 -53.95 6.65
C TRP A 377 -47.86 -54.52 8.05
N PRO A 378 -49.12 -54.55 8.52
CA PRO A 378 -49.47 -55.19 9.78
C PRO A 378 -49.57 -56.70 9.59
N TYR A 379 -49.18 -57.45 10.63
CA TYR A 379 -49.57 -58.83 10.98
C TYR A 379 -49.88 -59.79 9.82
N TRP A 380 -49.05 -60.82 9.65
CA TRP A 380 -49.45 -62.23 9.67
C TRP A 380 -48.27 -63.09 10.13
#